data_AF-A0A392MU49-F1
#
_entry.id   AF-A0A392MU49-F1
#
_cell.length_a   1.000
_cell.length_b   1.000
_cell.length_c   1.000
_cell.angle_alpha   90.00
_cell.angle_beta   90.00
_cell.angle_gamma   90.00
#
_symmetry.space_group_name_H-M   'P 1'
#
loop_
_entity.id
_entity.type
_entity.pdbx_description
1 polymer ?
#
loop_
_entity_poly.entity_id
_entity_poly.type
_entity_poly.pdbx_seq_one_letter_code
_entity_poly.pdbx_strand_id
1 'polypeptide(L)' 'MDGSECAFQCALLYTTVYGQRRIRVITLSLPVTSMLSNLFRAADLDTQFCCFLKQAASEIPSKPLPLVREQVTT' A
#
# COMPACT_ATOMS: atom_id res chain seq x y z
N MET A 1 -2.85 -15.72 16.93
CA MET A 1 -2.67 -17.15 16.65
C MET A 1 -1.68 -17.23 15.51
N ASP A 2 -0.43 -17.61 15.78
CA ASP A 2 0.55 -17.74 14.69
C ASP A 2 0.06 -18.80 13.71
N GLY A 3 -0.01 -18.45 12.41
CA GLY A 3 -0.57 -19.30 11.35
C GLY A 3 -2.00 -18.95 10.92
N SER A 4 -2.63 -17.90 11.46
CA SER A 4 -3.86 -17.35 10.86
C SER A 4 -3.53 -16.49 9.63
N GLU A 5 -4.38 -16.55 8.61
CA GLU A 5 -4.28 -15.71 7.41
C GLU A 5 -5.24 -14.52 7.51
N CYS A 6 -4.84 -13.37 6.96
CA CYS A 6 -5.69 -12.21 6.76
C CYS A 6 -5.80 -11.92 5.26
N ALA A 7 -7.01 -11.66 4.76
CA ALA A 7 -7.25 -11.42 3.34
C ALA A 7 -7.72 -9.99 3.07
N PHE A 8 -7.19 -9.40 2.01
CA PHE A 8 -7.62 -8.13 1.43
C PHE A 8 -8.21 -8.40 0.06
N GLN A 9 -9.38 -7.83 -0.20
CA GLN A 9 -10.00 -7.91 -1.52
C GLN A 9 -10.39 -6.52 -2.01
N CYS A 10 -10.06 -6.23 -3.27
CA CYS A 10 -10.56 -5.06 -3.95
C CYS A 10 -11.16 -5.46 -5.31
N ALA A 11 -12.14 -4.68 -5.76
CA ALA A 11 -12.80 -4.89 -7.03
C ALA A 11 -12.83 -3.59 -7.84
N LEU A 12 -12.55 -3.70 -9.14
CA LEU A 12 -12.68 -2.63 -10.12
C LEU A 12 -13.79 -2.99 -11.10
N LEU A 13 -14.86 -2.20 -11.09
CA LEU A 13 -15.92 -2.28 -12.08
C LEU A 13 -15.63 -1.28 -13.20
N TYR A 14 -15.49 -1.77 -14.44
CA TYR A 14 -15.13 -0.92 -15.58
C TYR A 14 -15.77 -1.42 -16.87
N THR A 15 -15.81 -0.54 -17.87
CA THR A 15 -16.22 -0.89 -19.23
C THR A 15 -14.98 -0.86 -20.12
N THR A 16 -14.76 -1.91 -20.90
CA THR A 16 -13.63 -1.96 -21.83
C THR A 16 -13.87 -1.01 -23.01
N VAL A 17 -12.80 -0.70 -23.76
CA VAL A 17 -12.90 0.05 -25.02
C VAL A 17 -13.77 -0.65 -26.08
N TYR A 18 -14.02 -1.95 -25.91
CA TYR A 18 -14.91 -2.75 -26.76
C TYR A 18 -16.36 -2.80 -26.25
N GLY A 19 -16.74 -1.94 -25.29
CA GLY A 19 -18.10 -1.84 -24.77
C GLY A 19 -18.51 -2.93 -23.77
N GLN A 20 -17.57 -3.74 -23.28
CA GLN A 20 -17.89 -4.85 -22.36
C GLN A 20 -17.85 -4.38 -20.90
N ARG A 21 -18.91 -4.62 -20.14
CA ARG A 21 -18.92 -4.37 -18.69
C ARG A 21 -18.23 -5.53 -17.96
N ARG A 22 -17.17 -5.24 -17.19
CA ARG A 22 -16.35 -6.23 -16.49
C ARG A 22 -16.12 -5.83 -15.04
N ILE A 23 -15.97 -6.85 -14.18
CA ILE A 23 -15.48 -6.71 -12.81
C ILE A 23 -14.12 -7.41 -12.74
N ARG A 24 -13.07 -6.70 -12.32
CA ARG A 24 -11.77 -7.30 -11.98
C ARG A 24 -11.64 -7.35 -10.46
N VAL A 25 -11.53 -8.55 -9.91
CA VAL A 25 -11.31 -8.78 -8.48
C VAL A 25 -9.84 -9.12 -8.24
N ILE A 26 -9.23 -8.51 -7.23
CA ILE A 26 -7.88 -8.82 -6.74
C ILE A 26 -8.04 -9.26 -5.29
N THR A 27 -7.50 -10.42 -4.95
CA THR A 27 -7.52 -10.99 -3.60
C THR A 27 -6.10 -11.29 -3.17
N LEU A 28 -5.70 -10.81 -2.00
CA LEU A 28 -4.39 -10.99 -1.40
C LEU A 28 -4.58 -11.61 -0.01
N SER A 29 -3.96 -12.76 0.26
CA SER A 29 -3.90 -13.37 1.60
C SER A 29 -2.50 -13.20 2.15
N LEU A 30 -2.38 -12.84 3.42
CA LEU A 30 -1.12 -12.62 4.11
C LEU A 30 -1.11 -13.36 5.45
N PRO A 31 0.03 -13.98 5.82
CA PRO A 31 0.18 -14.61 7.11
C PRO A 31 0.23 -13.56 8.23
N VAL A 32 -0.54 -13.81 9.29
CA VAL A 32 -0.50 -13.01 10.52
C VAL A 32 0.57 -13.59 11.43
N THR A 33 1.46 -12.71 11.91
CA THR A 33 2.54 -13.06 12.82
C THR A 33 2.51 -12.15 14.05
N SER A 34 2.71 -12.72 15.23
CA SER A 34 2.98 -11.95 16.45
C SER A 34 4.49 -11.65 16.63
N MET A 35 5.34 -12.33 15.88
CA MET A 35 6.80 -12.17 15.94
C MET A 35 7.27 -11.03 15.02
N LEU A 36 7.93 -10.03 15.61
CA LEU A 36 8.47 -8.88 14.91
C LEU A 36 9.56 -9.23 13.88
N SER A 37 10.37 -10.26 14.15
CA SER A 37 11.40 -10.72 13.21
C SER A 37 10.82 -11.23 11.89
N ASN A 38 9.68 -11.93 11.93
CA ASN A 38 8.97 -12.38 10.74
C ASN A 38 8.36 -11.19 9.98
N LEU A 39 7.88 -10.17 10.69
CA LEU A 39 7.35 -8.94 10.08
C LEU A 39 8.44 -8.21 9.28
N PHE A 40 9.61 -7.98 9.88
CA PHE A 40 10.73 -7.33 9.17
C PHE A 40 11.24 -8.15 7.99
N ARG A 41 11.29 -9.49 8.13
CA ARG A 41 11.69 -10.36 7.02
C ARG A 41 10.71 -10.31 5.85
N ALA A 42 9.43 -10.13 6.13
CA ALA A 42 8.37 -10.07 5.11
C ALA A 42 8.09 -8.64 4.59
N ALA A 43 8.75 -7.62 5.14
CA ALA A 43 8.51 -6.23 4.74
C ALA A 43 9.00 -5.97 3.31
N ASP A 44 8.11 -5.45 2.47
CA ASP A 44 8.44 -4.95 1.14
C ASP A 44 8.87 -3.48 1.23
N LEU A 45 10.18 -3.26 1.16
CA LEU A 45 10.80 -1.93 1.28
C LEU A 45 10.43 -1.01 0.11
N ASP A 46 10.28 -1.55 -1.10
CA ASP A 46 9.91 -0.75 -2.28
C ASP A 46 8.49 -0.21 -2.13
N THR A 47 7.57 -1.05 -1.66
CA THR A 47 6.19 -0.65 -1.36
C THR A 47 6.15 0.37 -0.22
N GLN A 48 6.92 0.17 0.86
CA GLN A 48 7.00 1.13 1.97
C GLN A 48 7.51 2.49 1.51
N PHE A 49 8.60 2.52 0.75
CA PHE A 49 9.19 3.75 0.22
C PHE A 49 8.23 4.46 -0.73
N CYS A 50 7.56 3.73 -1.63
CA CYS A 50 6.54 4.28 -2.51
C CYS A 50 5.37 4.91 -1.73
N CYS A 51 4.96 4.29 -0.61
CA CYS A 51 3.92 4.83 0.26
C CYS A 51 4.35 6.17 0.88
N PHE A 52 5.55 6.24 1.46
CA PHE A 52 6.09 7.46 2.06
C PHE A 52 6.22 8.59 1.03
N LEU A 53 6.70 8.27 -0.19
CA LEU A 53 6.78 9.27 -1.25
C LEU A 53 5.40 9.81 -1.66
N LYS A 54 4.37 8.97 -1.73
CA LYS A 54 3.00 9.41 -2.02
C LYS A 54 2.44 10.30 -0.90
N GLN A 55 2.71 9.94 0.36
CA GLN A 55 2.31 10.76 1.51
C GLN A 55 2.99 12.12 1.47
N ALA A 56 4.31 12.16 1.29
CA ALA A 56 5.06 13.41 1.14
C ALA A 56 4.57 14.25 -0.05
N ALA A 57 4.33 13.62 -1.20
CA ALA A 57 3.83 14.29 -2.40
C ALA A 57 2.44 14.91 -2.19
N SER A 58 1.58 14.28 -1.38
CA SER A 58 0.24 14.81 -1.07
C SER A 58 0.27 16.08 -0.23
N GLU A 59 1.38 16.35 0.45
CA GLU A 59 1.58 17.50 1.34
C GLU A 59 2.25 18.70 0.64
N ILE A 60 2.83 18.48 -0.54
CA ILE A 60 3.47 19.54 -1.34
C ILE A 60 2.53 20.71 -1.63
N PRO A 61 1.23 20.52 -1.97
CA PRO A 61 0.33 21.63 -2.24
C PRO A 61 -0.02 22.47 -1.01
N SER A 62 0.09 21.91 0.20
CA SER A 62 -0.39 22.49 1.45
C SER A 62 0.73 23.04 2.35
N LYS A 63 1.96 22.53 2.21
CA LYS A 63 3.08 22.85 3.11
C LYS A 63 4.32 23.35 2.33
N PRO A 64 5.14 24.22 2.95
CA PRO A 64 6.43 24.59 2.37
C PRO A 64 7.33 23.38 2.17
N LEU A 65 8.03 23.31 1.03
CA LEU A 65 8.92 22.20 0.67
C LEU A 65 9.99 21.85 1.73
N PRO A 66 10.60 22.80 2.46
CA PRO A 66 11.55 22.47 3.51
C PRO A 66 10.93 21.60 4.61
N LEU A 67 9.68 21.87 4.99
CA LEU A 67 8.95 21.13 6.01
C LEU A 67 8.62 19.70 5.53
N VAL A 68 8.18 19.57 4.27
CA VAL A 68 7.91 18.26 3.67
C VAL A 68 9.19 17.41 3.58
N ARG A 69 10.32 18.03 3.24
CA ARG A 69 11.63 17.35 3.23
C ARG A 69 12.02 16.86 4.61
N GLU A 70 11.93 17.72 5.62
CA GLU A 70 12.29 17.37 7.01
C GLU A 70 11.51 16.16 7.51
N GLN A 71 10.21 16.07 7.19
CA GLN A 71 9.34 14.95 7.57
C GLN A 71 9.69 13.62 6.91
N VAL A 72 10.38 13.62 5.77
CA VAL A 72 10.77 12.39 5.06
C VAL A 72 12.18 11.94 5.47
N THR A 73 13.04 12.87 5.89
CA THR A 73 14.43 12.59 6.27
C THR A 73 14.65 12.30 7.75
N THR A 74 13.66 12.59 8.59
CA THR A 74 13.71 12.39 10.06
C THR A 74 12.84 11.21 10.46
#